data_AF-A0A9Q2NRJ1-F1
#
_entry.id   AF-A0A9Q2NRJ1-F1
#
_cell.length_a   1.000
_cell.length_b   1.000
_cell.length_c   1.000
_cell.angle_alpha   90.00
_cell.angle_beta   90.00
_cell.angle_gamma   90.00
#
_symmetry.space_group_name_H-M   'P 1'
#
loop_
_entity.id
_entity.type
_entity.pdbx_description
1 polymer ?
#
loop_
_entity_poly.entity_id
_entity_poly.type
_entity_poly.pdbx_seq_one_letter_code
_entity_poly.pdbx_strand_id
1 'polypeptide(L)'
;MKPTNSHFEPKPRWILSVPDLSNDRGSARYLVTRSNGETAEVILNKRKRQVVDTLLKTELFCASTVRIGDVVFRLKEDDDLHAETKALANGRKYYSLSGVTYLGPVDIGNGGAA
;
A
#
# COMPACT_ATOMS: atom_id res chain seq x y z
N MET A 1 6.54 36.54 13.32
CA MET A 1 7.01 35.62 12.26
C MET A 1 6.04 34.45 12.19
N LYS A 2 5.30 34.30 11.09
CA LYS A 2 4.46 33.10 10.87
C LYS A 2 5.40 31.97 10.45
N PRO A 3 5.30 30.74 10.98
CA PRO A 3 6.10 29.63 10.48
C PRO A 3 5.71 29.43 9.01
N THR A 4 6.69 29.59 8.12
CA THR A 4 6.55 29.23 6.72
C THR A 4 6.22 27.75 6.70
N ASN A 5 4.95 27.43 6.43
CA ASN A 5 4.49 26.07 6.29
C ASN A 5 5.21 25.51 5.07
N SER A 6 6.38 24.91 5.30
CA SER A 6 7.17 24.18 4.32
C SER A 6 6.25 23.09 3.82
N HIS A 7 5.57 23.36 2.69
CA HIS A 7 4.76 22.39 1.98
C HIS A 7 5.75 21.34 1.48
N PHE A 8 6.06 20.35 2.32
CA PHE A 8 6.93 19.25 1.96
C PHE A 8 6.25 18.55 0.79
N GLU A 9 6.75 18.82 -0.42
CA GLU A 9 6.26 18.09 -1.57
C GLU A 9 6.55 16.62 -1.35
N PRO A 10 5.55 15.75 -1.55
CA PRO A 10 5.77 14.33 -1.45
C PRO A 10 6.89 13.93 -2.40
N LYS A 11 7.76 13.02 -1.97
CA LYS A 11 8.85 12.46 -2.79
C LYS A 11 8.59 10.97 -3.08
N PRO A 12 7.60 10.63 -3.91
CA PRO A 12 7.32 9.23 -4.22
C PRO A 12 8.51 8.56 -4.88
N ARG A 13 8.74 7.28 -4.53
CA ARG A 13 9.79 6.47 -5.13
C ARG A 13 9.34 5.91 -6.48
N TRP A 14 10.23 5.95 -7.47
CA TRP A 14 9.99 5.28 -8.74
C TRP A 14 10.06 3.76 -8.62
N ILE A 15 9.07 3.10 -9.21
CA ILE A 15 9.04 1.66 -9.46
C ILE A 15 8.92 1.44 -10.97
N LEU A 16 9.96 0.83 -11.52
CA LEU A 16 10.10 0.50 -12.94
C LEU A 16 9.60 -0.93 -13.20
N SER A 17 9.76 -1.83 -12.23
CA SER A 17 9.57 -3.26 -12.36
C SER A 17 9.03 -3.92 -11.08
N VAL A 18 8.68 -5.20 -11.15
CA VAL A 18 8.25 -6.01 -9.99
C VAL A 18 9.30 -6.06 -8.88
N PRO A 19 10.59 -6.30 -9.18
CA PRO A 19 11.69 -6.28 -8.19
C PRO A 19 11.86 -4.99 -7.41
N ASP A 20 11.31 -3.87 -7.89
CA ASP A 20 11.39 -2.62 -7.14
C ASP A 20 10.46 -2.62 -5.91
N LEU A 21 9.47 -3.52 -5.84
CA LEU A 21 8.61 -3.66 -4.66
C LEU A 21 9.29 -4.45 -3.52
N SER A 22 8.66 -4.42 -2.34
CA SER A 22 9.01 -5.34 -1.24
C SER A 22 9.06 -6.79 -1.74
N ASN A 23 10.11 -7.53 -1.36
CA ASN A 23 10.34 -8.89 -1.85
C ASN A 23 9.47 -9.95 -1.16
N ASP A 24 8.91 -9.63 0.02
CA ASP A 24 8.12 -10.60 0.76
C ASP A 24 6.73 -10.80 0.12
N ARG A 25 6.37 -12.05 -0.09
CA ARG A 25 5.12 -12.51 -0.72
C ARG A 25 4.28 -13.40 0.19
N GLY A 26 4.78 -13.75 1.38
CA GLY A 26 4.04 -14.57 2.34
C GLY A 26 2.76 -13.87 2.80
N SER A 27 1.84 -14.58 3.44
CA SER A 27 0.64 -13.94 4.00
C SER A 27 0.99 -13.07 5.21
N ALA A 28 0.38 -11.90 5.32
CA ALA A 28 0.52 -11.01 6.46
C ALA A 28 -0.81 -10.35 6.82
N ARG A 29 -0.94 -9.97 8.10
CA ARG A 29 -2.12 -9.31 8.66
C ARG A 29 -1.94 -7.80 8.67
N TYR A 30 -3.02 -7.12 8.35
CA TYR A 30 -3.09 -5.66 8.32
C TYR A 30 -4.37 -5.20 9.01
N LEU A 31 -4.28 -4.15 9.82
CA LEU A 31 -5.43 -3.42 10.31
C LEU A 31 -5.72 -2.27 9.34
N VAL A 32 -6.95 -2.21 8.84
CA VAL A 32 -7.39 -1.25 7.83
C VAL A 32 -8.52 -0.43 8.40
N THR A 33 -8.40 0.89 8.34
CA THR A 33 -9.48 1.84 8.57
C THR A 33 -10.23 2.04 7.26
N ARG A 34 -11.47 1.55 7.21
CA ARG A 34 -12.37 1.67 6.07
C ARG A 34 -12.88 3.10 5.92
N SER A 35 -13.50 3.38 4.77
CA SER A 35 -14.09 4.69 4.46
C SER A 35 -15.21 5.11 5.42
N ASN A 36 -15.91 4.15 6.04
CA ASN A 36 -16.93 4.39 7.06
C ASN A 36 -16.35 4.65 8.47
N GLY A 37 -15.03 4.62 8.62
CA GLY A 37 -14.33 4.80 9.90
C GLY A 37 -14.19 3.52 10.73
N GLU A 38 -14.77 2.39 10.31
CA GLU A 38 -14.58 1.11 10.98
C GLU A 38 -13.18 0.57 10.73
N THR A 39 -12.68 -0.22 11.67
CA THR A 39 -11.42 -0.94 11.51
C THR A 39 -11.68 -2.42 11.28
N ALA A 40 -10.96 -3.01 10.33
CA ALA A 40 -11.05 -4.42 10.00
C ALA A 40 -9.65 -5.02 9.82
N GLU A 41 -9.49 -6.28 10.21
CA GLU A 41 -8.29 -7.04 9.91
C GLU A 41 -8.42 -7.71 8.54
N VAL A 42 -7.41 -7.55 7.69
CA VAL A 42 -7.32 -8.23 6.39
C VAL A 42 -6.02 -9.00 6.28
N ILE A 43 -6.06 -10.11 5.53
CA ILE A 43 -4.89 -10.91 5.23
C ILE A 43 -4.51 -10.68 3.77
N LEU A 44 -3.35 -10.07 3.54
CA LEU A 44 -2.81 -9.85 2.20
C LEU A 44 -1.65 -10.81 1.92
N ASN A 45 -1.56 -11.25 0.68
CA ASN A 45 -0.49 -12.14 0.21
C ASN A 45 -0.03 -11.75 -1.19
N LYS A 46 1.06 -12.38 -1.66
CA LYS A 46 1.59 -12.23 -3.02
C LYS A 46 1.74 -10.75 -3.38
N ARG A 47 1.22 -10.34 -4.54
CA ARG A 47 1.41 -9.00 -5.10
C ARG A 47 0.71 -7.91 -4.27
N LYS A 48 -0.44 -8.22 -3.65
CA LYS A 48 -1.17 -7.29 -2.77
C LYS A 48 -0.30 -6.88 -1.58
N ARG A 49 0.30 -7.87 -0.90
CA ARG A 49 1.29 -7.63 0.17
C ARG A 49 2.46 -6.79 -0.30
N GLN A 50 3.11 -7.17 -1.40
CA GLN A 50 4.27 -6.43 -1.91
C GLN A 50 3.96 -4.96 -2.15
N VAL A 51 2.79 -4.65 -2.71
CA VAL A 51 2.33 -3.28 -2.97
C VAL A 51 2.08 -2.54 -1.66
N VAL A 52 1.33 -3.14 -0.72
CA VAL A 52 1.01 -2.51 0.57
C VAL A 52 2.27 -2.28 1.40
N ASP A 53 3.14 -3.27 1.56
CA ASP A 53 4.40 -3.14 2.30
C ASP A 53 5.30 -2.05 1.72
N THR A 54 5.23 -1.83 0.41
CA THR A 54 5.98 -0.77 -0.25
C THR A 54 5.33 0.60 0.01
N LEU A 55 4.01 0.70 -0.14
CA LEU A 55 3.24 1.93 0.07
C LEU A 55 3.28 2.39 1.53
N LEU A 56 3.37 1.47 2.49
CA LEU A 56 3.57 1.80 3.91
C LEU A 56 4.94 2.43 4.20
N LYS A 57 5.95 2.15 3.36
CA LYS A 57 7.29 2.73 3.50
C LYS A 57 7.42 4.06 2.77
N THR A 58 6.80 4.17 1.59
CA THR A 58 6.91 5.35 0.73
C THR A 58 5.80 5.36 -0.31
N GLU A 59 5.37 6.55 -0.70
CA GLU A 59 4.49 6.75 -1.85
C GLU A 59 5.19 6.32 -3.15
N LEU A 60 4.42 5.97 -4.18
CA LEU A 60 4.97 5.34 -5.38
C LEU A 60 4.65 6.07 -6.69
N PHE A 61 5.70 6.35 -7.47
CA PHE A 61 5.61 6.63 -8.89
C PHE A 61 5.76 5.35 -9.70
N CYS A 62 4.87 5.14 -10.65
CA CYS A 62 5.00 4.03 -11.59
C CYS A 62 5.37 4.56 -12.97
N ALA A 63 6.25 3.84 -13.68
CA ALA A 63 6.49 4.09 -15.10
C ALA A 63 5.21 3.94 -15.96
N SER A 64 4.22 3.20 -15.45
CA SER A 64 2.86 3.15 -15.99
C SER A 64 1.87 2.88 -14.86
N THR A 65 0.75 3.59 -14.84
CA THR A 65 -0.35 3.38 -13.89
C THR A 65 -0.90 1.95 -13.94
N VAL A 66 -0.83 1.30 -15.10
CA VAL A 66 -1.29 -0.09 -15.29
C VAL A 66 -0.46 -1.08 -14.47
N ARG A 67 0.81 -0.76 -14.15
CA ARG A 67 1.75 -1.70 -13.53
C ARG A 67 1.36 -2.15 -12.12
N ILE A 68 0.76 -1.25 -11.34
CA ILE A 68 0.18 -1.59 -10.03
C ILE A 68 -1.30 -1.22 -9.93
N GLY A 69 -1.87 -0.59 -10.97
CA GLY A 69 -3.25 -0.13 -10.98
C GLY A 69 -4.26 -1.24 -10.74
N ASP A 70 -4.10 -2.42 -11.36
CA ASP A 70 -4.96 -3.58 -11.09
C ASP A 70 -4.87 -4.03 -9.62
N VAL A 71 -3.67 -4.01 -9.04
CA VAL A 71 -3.48 -4.40 -7.63
C VAL A 71 -4.11 -3.38 -6.70
N VAL A 72 -3.90 -2.08 -6.96
CA VAL A 72 -4.49 -0.98 -6.20
C VAL A 72 -6.01 -1.02 -6.30
N PHE A 73 -6.56 -1.29 -7.48
CA PHE A 73 -7.99 -1.44 -7.69
C PHE A 73 -8.54 -2.61 -6.86
N ARG A 74 -7.91 -3.79 -6.91
CA ARG A 74 -8.32 -4.94 -6.10
C ARG A 74 -8.17 -4.74 -4.59
N LEU A 75 -7.15 -4.01 -4.14
CA LEU A 75 -7.02 -3.64 -2.73
C LEU A 75 -8.20 -2.80 -2.27
N LYS A 76 -8.70 -1.91 -3.14
CA LYS A 76 -9.87 -1.09 -2.85
C LYS A 76 -11.17 -1.91 -2.87
N GLU A 77 -11.39 -2.71 -3.91
CA GLU A 77 -12.66 -3.43 -4.11
C GLU A 77 -12.78 -4.70 -3.23
N ASP A 78 -11.69 -5.44 -3.06
CA ASP A 78 -11.74 -6.72 -2.35
C ASP A 78 -11.43 -6.58 -0.84
N ASP A 79 -10.58 -5.61 -0.48
CA ASP A 79 -9.98 -5.52 0.86
C ASP A 79 -10.34 -4.21 1.59
N ASP A 80 -11.19 -3.35 0.99
CA ASP A 80 -11.56 -2.01 1.48
C ASP A 80 -10.35 -1.11 1.84
N LEU A 81 -9.18 -1.35 1.23
CA LEU A 81 -7.99 -0.53 1.49
C LEU A 81 -8.10 0.82 0.80
N HIS A 82 -7.82 1.87 1.57
CA HIS A 82 -7.85 3.25 1.08
C HIS A 82 -6.55 3.65 0.35
N ALA A 83 -6.31 3.03 -0.80
CA ALA A 83 -5.24 3.43 -1.71
C ALA A 83 -5.74 4.52 -2.67
N GLU A 84 -5.10 5.68 -2.64
CA GLU A 84 -5.48 6.83 -3.45
C GLU A 84 -4.47 7.09 -4.58
N THR A 85 -4.98 7.60 -5.71
CA THR A 85 -4.14 8.21 -6.75
C THR A 85 -4.13 9.71 -6.55
N LYS A 86 -2.97 10.27 -6.25
CA LYS A 86 -2.75 11.72 -6.08
C LYS A 86 -1.95 12.28 -7.24
N ALA A 87 -1.96 13.60 -7.40
CA ALA A 87 -1.19 14.30 -8.41
C ALA A 87 -0.31 15.36 -7.76
N LEU A 88 0.96 15.44 -8.18
CA LEU A 88 1.83 16.56 -7.87
C LEU A 88 1.45 17.81 -8.67
N ALA A 89 2.00 18.97 -8.27
CA ALA A 89 1.82 20.24 -8.98
C ALA A 89 2.26 20.17 -10.47
N ASN A 90 3.22 19.31 -10.79
CA ASN A 90 3.68 19.07 -12.17
C ASN A 90 2.79 18.09 -12.96
N GLY A 91 1.63 17.69 -12.43
CA GLY A 91 0.66 16.81 -13.07
C GLY A 91 1.00 15.31 -12.97
N ARG A 92 2.15 14.93 -12.39
CA ARG A 92 2.52 13.53 -12.26
C ARG A 92 1.70 12.84 -11.18
N LYS A 93 1.12 11.69 -11.53
CA LYS A 93 0.32 10.88 -10.63
C LYS A 93 1.19 9.91 -9.82
N TYR A 94 0.85 9.74 -8.55
CA TYR A 94 1.48 8.80 -7.64
C TYR A 94 0.43 8.10 -6.77
N TYR A 95 0.81 6.98 -6.19
CA TYR A 95 -0.06 6.22 -5.29
C TYR A 95 0.36 6.45 -3.84
N SER A 96 -0.62 6.68 -2.98
CA SER A 96 -0.45 6.79 -1.54
C SER A 96 -1.41 5.85 -0.83
N LEU A 97 -1.02 5.39 0.36
CA LEU A 97 -1.87 4.57 1.22
C LEU A 97 -2.02 5.26 2.59
N SER A 98 -3.24 5.25 3.12
CA SER A 98 -3.54 5.75 4.47
C SER A 98 -4.46 4.77 5.19
N GLY A 99 -4.51 4.88 6.53
CA GLY A 99 -5.39 4.04 7.35
C GLY A 99 -5.02 2.56 7.37
N VAL A 100 -3.76 2.21 7.09
CA VAL A 100 -3.30 0.81 7.11
C VAL A 100 -2.13 0.64 8.06
N THR A 101 -2.19 -0.37 8.91
CA THR A 101 -1.14 -0.74 9.85
C THR A 101 -0.75 -2.20 9.67
N TYR A 102 0.55 -2.49 9.56
CA TYR A 102 1.06 -3.85 9.52
C TYR A 102 0.99 -4.49 10.91
N LEU A 103 0.34 -5.65 11.03
CA LEU A 103 0.19 -6.37 12.31
C LEU A 103 1.18 -7.54 12.46
N GLY A 104 1.75 -8.03 11.37
CA GLY A 104 2.72 -9.13 11.39
C GLY A 104 2.46 -10.18 10.31
N PRO A 105 3.39 -11.13 10.14
CA PRO A 105 3.18 -12.27 9.26
C PRO A 105 2.04 -13.16 9.80
N VAL A 106 1.42 -13.91 8.89
CA VAL A 106 0.55 -15.03 9.27
C VAL A 106 1.46 -16.25 9.40
N ASP A 107 1.70 -16.69 10.63
CA ASP A 107 2.25 -18.01 10.86
C ASP A 107 1.20 -19.03 10.44
N ILE A 108 1.48 -19.76 9.34
CA ILE A 108 0.79 -21.02 9.10
C ILE A 108 1.36 -21.98 10.14
N GLY A 109 0.82 -21.92 11.36
CA GLY A 109 1.03 -22.96 12.35
C GLY A 109 0.74 -24.29 11.66
N ASN A 110 1.73 -25.17 11.67
CA ASN A 110 1.61 -26.53 11.15
C ASN A 110 0.49 -27.21 11.95
N GLY A 111 -0.73 -27.20 11.40
CA GLY A 111 -1.86 -27.93 11.94
C GLY A 111 -1.53 -29.41 11.82
N GLY A 112 -1.36 -30.06 12.96
CA GLY A 112 -1.03 -31.48 13.04
C GLY A 112 -1.98 -32.34 12.23
N ALA A 113 -1.41 -33.30 11.52
CA ALA A 113 -2.10 -34.54 11.22
C ALA A 113 -1.68 -35.55 12.30
N ALA A 114 -2.71 -36.11 12.94
CA ALA A 114 -2.66 -37.15 13.96
C ALA A 114 -1.96 -38.43 13.48
#